data_AF-A0A2G9TIE1-F1
#
_entry.id   AF-A0A2G9TIE1-F1
#
_cell.length_a   1.000
_cell.length_b   1.000
_cell.length_c   1.000
_cell.angle_alpha   90.00
_cell.angle_beta   90.00
_cell.angle_gamma   90.00
#
_symmetry.space_group_name_H-M   'P 1'
#
loop_
_entity.id
_entity.type
_entity.pdbx_description
1 polymer ?
#
loop_
_entity_poly.entity_id
_entity_poly.type
_entity_poly.pdbx_seq_one_letter_code
_entity_poly.pdbx_strand_id
1 'polypeptide(L)'
;MKLYWEGAQNAVEALVSDHLDITPLAVKEPIDSKKPLFRFDATAFASGTSTTDPSLQSPLVVCRPSAFNIVPMFPWLRKLMDSIEKETAESPCQLRRFVHSFVMELFVERVKAGLADRIENALRRPDNTRPRASIHSLKVLPSCERVLELCQEVHGLIVSMDLYADRFAALWLLVLTDYNKNVTDMYERTTKSLSEIDGVASRRKISAAWAADEDISR
;
A
#
# COMPACT_ATOMS: atom_id res chain seq x y z
N MET A 1 -7.81 18.22 -36.68
CA MET A 1 -8.06 17.06 -35.79
C MET A 1 -6.90 16.82 -34.82
N LYS A 2 -5.64 16.81 -35.27
CA LYS A 2 -4.46 16.64 -34.40
C LYS A 2 -4.36 17.67 -33.24
N LEU A 3 -4.48 18.96 -33.55
CA LEU A 3 -4.48 20.05 -32.54
C LEU A 3 -5.56 19.91 -31.46
N TYR A 4 -6.71 19.32 -31.81
CA TYR A 4 -7.78 19.07 -30.84
C TYR A 4 -7.35 18.02 -29.82
N TRP A 5 -6.78 16.90 -30.27
CA TRP A 5 -6.33 15.83 -29.39
C TRP A 5 -5.10 16.21 -28.55
N GLU A 6 -4.21 17.05 -29.08
CA GLU A 6 -3.11 17.64 -28.29
C GLU A 6 -3.66 18.55 -27.18
N GLY A 7 -4.60 19.45 -27.50
CA GLY A 7 -5.24 20.32 -26.50
C GLY A 7 -6.03 19.53 -25.44
N ALA A 8 -6.76 18.51 -25.85
CA ALA A 8 -7.53 17.65 -24.95
C ALA A 8 -6.62 16.84 -24.01
N GLN A 9 -5.53 16.27 -24.53
CA GLN A 9 -4.56 15.55 -23.69
C GLN A 9 -3.91 16.47 -22.67
N ASN A 10 -3.46 17.67 -23.08
CA ASN A 10 -2.88 18.64 -22.15
C ASN A 10 -3.85 19.06 -21.03
N ALA A 11 -5.13 19.28 -21.37
CA ALA A 11 -6.15 19.63 -20.38
C ALA A 11 -6.40 18.50 -19.38
N VAL A 12 -6.43 17.25 -19.84
CA VAL A 12 -6.61 16.07 -18.97
C VAL A 12 -5.36 15.84 -18.11
N GLU A 13 -4.16 15.97 -18.67
CA GLU A 13 -2.91 15.86 -17.91
C GLU A 13 -2.85 16.91 -16.79
N ALA A 14 -3.21 18.16 -17.06
CA ALA A 14 -3.28 19.21 -16.05
C ALA A 14 -4.29 18.89 -14.95
N LEU A 15 -5.52 18.49 -15.33
CA LEU A 15 -6.56 18.13 -14.38
C LEU A 15 -6.14 16.95 -13.50
N VAL A 16 -5.58 15.91 -14.10
CA VAL A 16 -5.10 14.74 -13.37
C VAL A 16 -3.95 15.14 -12.45
N SER A 17 -3.01 15.95 -12.93
CA SER A 17 -1.89 16.47 -12.15
C SER A 17 -2.34 17.23 -10.90
N ASP A 18 -3.41 18.03 -10.97
CA ASP A 18 -3.92 18.76 -9.81
C ASP A 18 -4.46 17.84 -8.70
N HIS A 19 -4.90 16.64 -9.07
CA HIS A 19 -5.44 15.64 -8.14
C HIS A 19 -4.40 14.61 -7.70
N LEU A 20 -3.30 14.49 -8.44
CA LEU A 20 -2.18 13.66 -8.10
C LEU A 20 -1.18 14.49 -7.30
N ASP A 21 -0.87 14.07 -6.09
CA ASP A 21 0.25 14.65 -5.35
C ASP A 21 1.57 14.19 -6.01
N ILE A 22 1.94 14.85 -7.12
CA ILE A 22 3.12 14.53 -7.96
C ILE A 22 4.43 14.93 -7.28
N THR A 23 4.39 15.67 -6.17
CA THR A 23 5.60 16.05 -5.44
C THR A 23 6.43 14.79 -5.14
N PRO A 24 7.68 14.69 -5.59
CA PRO A 24 8.50 13.52 -5.31
C PRO A 24 8.61 13.33 -3.79
N LEU A 25 8.77 12.08 -3.34
CA LEU A 25 8.91 11.76 -1.91
C LEU A 25 10.01 12.64 -1.32
N ALA A 26 9.62 13.70 -0.61
CA ALA A 26 10.57 14.50 0.14
C ALA A 26 11.21 13.57 1.18
N VAL A 27 12.54 13.59 1.26
CA VAL A 27 13.28 12.98 2.35
C VAL A 27 12.62 13.46 3.64
N LYS A 28 12.18 12.53 4.50
CA LYS A 28 11.65 12.86 5.83
C LYS A 28 12.69 13.71 6.55
N GLU A 29 12.51 15.03 6.54
CA GLU A 29 13.23 15.90 7.47
C GLU A 29 12.81 15.51 8.89
N PRO A 30 13.75 15.49 9.85
CA PRO A 30 13.43 15.19 11.24
C PRO A 30 12.40 16.20 11.73
N ILE A 31 11.33 15.69 12.34
CA ILE A 31 10.27 16.49 12.95
C ILE A 31 10.89 17.35 14.05
N ASP A 32 11.16 18.63 13.74
CA ASP A 32 11.56 19.59 14.75
C ASP A 32 10.34 19.89 15.65
N SER A 33 10.48 19.55 16.93
CA SER A 33 9.39 19.41 17.90
C SER A 33 8.92 20.75 18.46
N LYS A 34 8.58 21.71 17.59
CA LYS A 34 8.04 23.02 17.99
C LYS A 34 6.88 23.45 17.09
N LYS A 35 5.77 22.71 17.13
CA LYS A 35 4.46 23.22 16.70
C LYS A 35 3.50 23.24 17.90
N PRO A 36 2.85 24.37 18.19
CA PRO A 36 1.94 24.47 19.33
C PRO A 36 0.72 23.55 19.11
N LEU A 37 0.40 22.77 20.14
CA LEU A 37 -0.58 21.68 20.13
C LEU A 37 -2.04 22.11 20.12
N PHE A 38 -2.33 23.41 20.10
CA PHE A 38 -3.69 23.93 20.12
C PHE A 38 -3.85 25.11 19.16
N ARG A 39 -4.68 24.90 18.14
CA ARG A 39 -5.40 25.97 17.45
C ARG A 39 -6.89 25.67 17.60
N PHE A 40 -7.61 26.56 18.26
CA PHE A 40 -9.07 26.51 18.32
C PHE A 40 -9.62 27.21 17.07
N ASP A 41 -9.77 26.47 15.97
CA ASP A 41 -10.49 26.94 14.77
C ASP A 41 -11.99 26.63 14.94
N ALA A 42 -12.61 27.21 15.96
CA ALA A 42 -14.04 27.07 16.25
C ALA A 42 -14.69 28.43 16.52
N THR A 43 -14.77 29.25 15.48
CA THR A 43 -15.78 30.32 15.35
C THR A 43 -16.33 30.31 13.92
N ALA A 44 -17.09 29.26 13.58
CA ALA A 44 -18.08 29.38 12.52
C ALA A 44 -19.13 30.40 13.00
N PHE A 45 -19.39 31.43 12.20
CA PHE A 45 -20.30 32.57 12.45
C PHE A 45 -19.71 33.76 13.23
N ALA A 46 -18.73 34.43 12.63
CA ALA A 46 -18.66 35.89 12.72
C ALA A 46 -18.18 36.44 11.36
N SER A 47 -19.13 36.83 10.50
CA SER A 47 -18.81 37.69 9.37
C SER A 47 -18.23 39.00 9.88
N GLY A 48 -16.96 39.24 9.59
CA GLY A 48 -16.26 40.48 9.91
C GLY A 48 -15.05 40.62 9.00
N THR A 49 -15.29 41.14 7.80
CA THR A 49 -14.33 41.84 6.92
C THR A 49 -12.84 41.65 7.26
N SER A 50 -12.24 40.57 6.78
CA SER A 50 -10.80 40.50 6.55
C SER A 50 -10.56 40.51 5.05
N THR A 51 -10.02 41.63 4.56
CA THR A 51 -9.40 41.77 3.25
C THR A 51 -8.39 40.64 3.06
N THR A 52 -8.81 39.58 2.37
CA THR A 52 -7.94 38.52 1.88
C THR A 52 -8.06 38.54 0.38
N ASP A 53 -6.91 38.67 -0.26
CA ASP A 53 -6.73 38.68 -1.71
C ASP A 53 -7.56 37.58 -2.39
N PRO A 54 -8.36 37.89 -3.43
CA PRO A 54 -9.11 36.87 -4.17
C PRO A 54 -8.21 35.88 -4.95
N SER A 55 -6.87 36.01 -4.87
CA SER A 55 -5.89 35.15 -5.54
C SER A 55 -5.54 33.86 -4.76
N LEU A 56 -6.03 33.69 -3.53
CA LEU A 56 -5.71 32.53 -2.66
C LEU A 56 -6.94 31.70 -2.27
N GLN A 57 -8.02 31.75 -3.06
CA GLN A 57 -9.05 30.73 -2.97
C GLN A 57 -8.49 29.44 -3.58
N SER A 58 -7.98 28.55 -2.73
CA SER A 58 -7.68 27.17 -3.11
C SER A 58 -8.90 26.61 -3.83
N PRO A 59 -8.74 26.09 -5.07
CA PRO A 59 -9.87 25.65 -5.86
C PRO A 59 -10.69 24.61 -5.08
N LEU A 60 -12.01 24.68 -5.22
CA LEU A 60 -12.93 23.75 -4.56
C LEU A 60 -12.77 22.37 -5.21
N VAL A 61 -11.81 21.59 -4.73
CA VAL A 61 -11.48 20.25 -5.25
C VAL A 61 -12.35 19.19 -4.59
N VAL A 62 -12.79 18.21 -5.39
CA VAL A 62 -13.65 17.10 -4.95
C VAL A 62 -12.94 16.21 -3.91
N CYS A 63 -11.62 16.09 -4.00
CA CYS A 63 -10.79 15.38 -3.05
C CYS A 63 -9.46 16.11 -2.82
N ARG A 64 -8.78 15.79 -1.72
CA ARG A 64 -7.41 16.28 -1.50
C ARG A 64 -6.46 15.59 -2.49
N PRO A 65 -5.45 16.32 -3.01
CA PRO A 65 -4.43 15.72 -3.85
C PRO A 65 -3.75 14.53 -3.17
N SER A 66 -3.66 13.41 -3.88
CA SER A 66 -3.07 12.16 -3.39
C SER A 66 -2.65 11.30 -4.57
N ALA A 67 -1.51 10.64 -4.48
CA ALA A 67 -1.11 9.70 -5.52
C ALA A 67 -2.09 8.53 -5.68
N PHE A 68 -2.83 8.16 -4.62
CA PHE A 68 -3.83 7.09 -4.66
C PHE A 68 -5.10 7.46 -5.43
N ASN A 69 -5.30 8.75 -5.74
CA ASN A 69 -6.42 9.17 -6.59
C ASN A 69 -6.29 8.60 -8.01
N ILE A 70 -5.10 8.17 -8.43
CA ILE A 70 -4.91 7.49 -9.72
C ILE A 70 -5.73 6.20 -9.81
N VAL A 71 -5.93 5.47 -8.70
CA VAL A 71 -6.58 4.15 -8.70
C VAL A 71 -8.03 4.22 -9.22
N PRO A 72 -8.91 5.06 -8.65
CA PRO A 72 -10.28 5.21 -9.19
C PRO A 72 -10.32 5.92 -10.56
N MET A 73 -9.32 6.74 -10.89
CA MET A 73 -9.26 7.45 -12.18
C MET A 73 -8.81 6.54 -13.34
N PHE A 74 -7.96 5.55 -13.05
CA PHE A 74 -7.24 4.77 -14.05
C PHE A 74 -8.13 4.06 -15.07
N PRO A 75 -9.25 3.41 -14.71
CA PRO A 75 -10.12 2.76 -15.70
C PRO A 75 -10.68 3.74 -16.74
N TRP A 76 -10.94 4.98 -16.35
CA TRP A 76 -11.43 6.04 -17.23
C TRP A 76 -10.32 6.59 -18.11
N LEU A 77 -9.15 6.84 -17.52
CA LEU A 77 -7.95 7.26 -18.26
C LEU A 77 -7.56 6.22 -19.30
N ARG A 78 -7.62 4.92 -18.96
CA ARG A 78 -7.34 3.83 -19.90
C ARG A 78 -8.26 3.87 -21.11
N LYS A 79 -9.58 3.95 -20.90
CA LYS A 79 -10.56 4.06 -21.99
C LYS A 79 -10.31 5.29 -22.86
N LEU A 80 -9.94 6.42 -22.25
CA LEU A 80 -9.63 7.64 -22.98
C LEU A 80 -8.35 7.49 -23.82
N MET A 81 -7.28 6.95 -23.23
CA MET A 81 -6.02 6.67 -23.93
C MET A 81 -6.26 5.74 -25.13
N ASP A 82 -6.97 4.62 -24.93
CA ASP A 82 -7.29 3.68 -26.00
C ASP A 82 -8.11 4.35 -27.13
N SER A 83 -9.03 5.24 -26.77
CA SER A 83 -9.85 5.99 -27.74
C SER A 83 -9.02 7.00 -28.53
N ILE A 84 -8.12 7.73 -27.87
CA ILE A 84 -7.22 8.68 -28.53
C ILE A 84 -6.32 7.94 -29.52
N GLU A 85 -5.68 6.86 -29.09
CA GLU A 85 -4.74 6.10 -29.92
C GLU A 85 -5.42 5.51 -31.16
N LYS A 86 -6.70 5.12 -31.05
CA LYS A 86 -7.50 4.67 -32.18
C LYS A 86 -7.79 5.78 -33.18
N GLU A 87 -8.09 6.99 -32.71
CA GLU A 87 -8.46 8.13 -33.57
C GLU A 87 -7.24 8.83 -34.18
N THR A 88 -6.11 8.87 -33.46
CA THR A 88 -4.89 9.54 -33.92
C THR A 88 -3.91 8.60 -34.63
N ALA A 89 -4.08 7.29 -34.50
CA ALA A 89 -3.11 6.26 -34.90
C ALA A 89 -1.71 6.47 -34.28
N GLU A 90 -1.59 7.25 -33.20
CA GLU A 90 -0.36 7.43 -32.43
C GLU A 90 -0.43 6.51 -31.21
N SER A 91 0.54 5.60 -31.06
CA SER A 91 0.66 4.70 -29.91
C SER A 91 2.13 4.57 -29.48
N PRO A 92 2.48 4.85 -28.20
CA PRO A 92 1.61 5.34 -27.14
C PRO A 92 1.26 6.83 -27.33
N CYS A 93 0.04 7.25 -27.01
CA CYS A 93 -0.32 8.68 -27.00
C CYS A 93 0.38 9.44 -25.85
N GLN A 94 0.38 10.78 -25.90
CA GLN A 94 1.01 11.64 -24.88
C GLN A 94 0.48 11.34 -23.48
N LEU A 95 -0.85 11.27 -23.33
CA LEU A 95 -1.50 10.96 -22.05
C LEU A 95 -1.04 9.60 -21.50
N ARG A 96 -0.84 8.60 -22.37
CA ARG A 96 -0.33 7.28 -21.95
C ARG A 96 1.10 7.36 -21.44
N ARG A 97 1.97 8.15 -22.08
CA ARG A 97 3.33 8.37 -21.59
C ARG A 97 3.32 9.04 -20.22
N PHE A 98 2.49 10.08 -20.03
CA PHE A 98 2.33 10.76 -18.75
C PHE A 98 1.85 9.82 -17.63
N VAL A 99 0.72 9.12 -17.83
CA VAL A 99 0.16 8.19 -16.84
C VAL A 99 1.15 7.08 -16.54
N HIS A 100 1.84 6.55 -17.56
CA HIS A 100 2.84 5.51 -17.37
C HIS A 100 4.02 5.98 -16.52
N SER A 101 4.59 7.15 -16.80
CA SER A 101 5.68 7.72 -15.98
C SER A 101 5.22 7.91 -14.54
N PHE A 102 4.05 8.53 -14.33
CA PHE A 102 3.52 8.74 -12.98
C PHE A 102 3.34 7.42 -12.22
N VAL A 103 2.73 6.41 -12.84
CA VAL A 103 2.47 5.13 -12.17
C VAL A 103 3.77 4.42 -11.83
N MET A 104 4.68 4.31 -12.81
CA MET A 104 5.91 3.52 -12.66
C MET A 104 6.95 4.19 -11.75
N GLU A 105 7.09 5.51 -11.84
CA GLU A 105 8.18 6.24 -11.19
C GLU A 105 7.79 6.80 -9.82
N LEU A 106 6.50 7.10 -9.60
CA LEU A 106 6.02 7.70 -8.36
C LEU A 106 5.05 6.79 -7.59
N PHE A 107 3.97 6.34 -8.23
CA PHE A 107 2.91 5.63 -7.51
C PHE A 107 3.40 4.28 -6.98
N VAL A 108 4.03 3.46 -7.81
CA VAL A 108 4.53 2.14 -7.40
C VAL A 108 5.55 2.24 -6.26
N GLU A 109 6.47 3.21 -6.32
CA GLU A 109 7.45 3.42 -5.25
C GLU A 109 6.79 3.91 -3.95
N ARG A 110 5.77 4.78 -4.03
CA ARG A 110 4.97 5.20 -2.86
C ARG A 110 4.24 4.02 -2.22
N VAL A 111 3.59 3.17 -3.03
CA VAL A 111 2.91 1.96 -2.55
C VAL A 111 3.90 1.02 -1.88
N LYS A 112 5.04 0.74 -2.54
CA LYS A 112 6.10 -0.12 -2.01
C LYS A 112 6.63 0.37 -0.66
N ALA A 113 6.94 1.66 -0.55
CA ALA A 113 7.44 2.26 0.69
C ALA A 113 6.40 2.17 1.82
N GLY A 114 5.14 2.49 1.53
CA GLY A 114 4.04 2.37 2.51
C GLY A 114 3.77 0.92 2.92
N LEU A 115 3.90 -0.02 1.99
CA LEU A 115 3.71 -1.45 2.24
C LEU A 115 4.82 -2.02 3.13
N ALA A 116 6.08 -1.62 2.90
CA ALA A 116 7.23 -2.03 3.70
C ALA A 116 7.10 -1.60 5.18
N ASP A 117 6.67 -0.37 5.45
CA ASP A 117 6.43 0.09 6.83
C ASP A 117 5.30 -0.70 7.50
N ARG A 118 4.21 -0.95 6.76
CA ARG A 118 3.04 -1.64 7.30
C ARG A 118 3.28 -3.12 7.54
N ILE A 119 4.08 -3.80 6.72
CA ILE A 119 4.46 -5.19 6.99
C ILE A 119 5.38 -5.28 8.21
N GLU A 120 6.37 -4.41 8.35
CA GLU A 120 7.23 -4.35 9.54
C GLU A 120 6.39 -4.19 10.81
N ASN A 121 5.41 -3.27 10.77
CA ASN A 121 4.45 -3.04 11.83
C ASN A 121 3.50 -4.23 12.06
N ALA A 122 3.14 -4.99 11.02
CA ALA A 122 2.33 -6.21 11.17
C ALA A 122 3.14 -7.37 11.77
N LEU A 123 4.46 -7.44 11.56
CA LEU A 123 5.28 -8.55 12.04
C LEU A 123 5.84 -8.31 13.45
N ARG A 124 6.11 -7.07 13.84
CA ARG A 124 6.75 -6.74 15.15
C ARG A 124 5.83 -6.71 16.36
N ARG A 125 4.51 -6.80 16.20
CA ARG A 125 3.60 -6.66 17.35
C ARG A 125 3.74 -7.82 18.35
N PRO A 126 3.77 -7.54 19.67
CA PRO A 126 4.01 -8.54 20.71
C PRO A 126 2.89 -9.58 20.86
N ASP A 127 1.70 -9.29 20.34
CA ASP A 127 0.54 -10.20 20.32
C ASP A 127 0.66 -11.33 19.28
N ASN A 128 1.70 -11.30 18.43
CA ASN A 128 1.91 -12.26 17.34
C ASN A 128 2.35 -13.67 17.80
N THR A 129 2.53 -13.91 19.10
CA THR A 129 3.10 -15.16 19.64
C THR A 129 2.04 -16.21 19.97
N ARG A 130 0.76 -15.84 20.04
CA ARG A 130 -0.33 -16.76 20.39
C ARG A 130 -1.40 -16.79 19.30
N PRO A 131 -1.71 -17.96 18.74
CA PRO A 131 -2.81 -18.11 17.80
C PRO A 131 -4.13 -17.68 18.43
N ARG A 132 -4.95 -16.92 17.68
CA ARG A 132 -6.31 -16.56 18.06
C ARG A 132 -7.31 -17.35 17.22
N ALA A 133 -8.50 -17.56 17.77
CA ALA A 133 -9.59 -18.13 16.99
C ALA A 133 -9.94 -17.15 15.86
N SER A 134 -9.74 -17.57 14.62
CA SER A 134 -10.15 -16.83 13.45
C SER A 134 -11.66 -16.93 13.24
N ILE A 135 -12.23 -16.03 12.44
CA ILE A 135 -13.64 -16.01 12.01
C ILE A 135 -14.05 -17.37 11.40
N HIS A 136 -13.10 -18.11 10.83
CA HIS A 136 -13.31 -19.44 10.22
C HIS A 136 -12.96 -20.63 11.13
N SER A 137 -12.92 -20.46 12.47
CA SER A 137 -12.65 -21.51 13.47
C SER A 137 -11.25 -22.16 13.47
N LEU A 138 -10.35 -21.73 12.60
CA LEU A 138 -8.93 -22.10 12.62
C LEU A 138 -8.17 -21.18 13.59
N LYS A 139 -7.27 -21.76 14.40
CA LYS A 139 -6.35 -20.97 15.23
C LYS A 139 -5.23 -20.44 14.34
N VAL A 140 -5.25 -19.15 14.05
CA VAL A 140 -4.28 -18.48 13.17
C VAL A 140 -3.54 -17.40 13.96
N LEU A 141 -2.28 -17.13 13.58
CA LEU A 141 -1.50 -16.06 14.19
C LEU A 141 -2.07 -14.69 13.74
N PRO A 142 -2.24 -13.72 14.64
CA PRO A 142 -2.70 -12.38 14.28
C PRO A 142 -1.85 -11.69 13.19
N SER A 143 -0.57 -12.03 13.08
CA SER A 143 0.31 -11.56 12.00
C SER A 143 -0.13 -12.06 10.62
N CYS A 144 -0.66 -13.27 10.53
CA CYS A 144 -1.14 -13.85 9.27
C CYS A 144 -2.38 -13.10 8.76
N GLU A 145 -3.33 -12.81 9.65
CA GLU A 145 -4.55 -12.06 9.31
C GLU A 145 -4.20 -10.66 8.78
N ARG A 146 -3.30 -9.95 9.46
CA ARG A 146 -2.83 -8.62 9.01
C ARG A 146 -2.08 -8.67 7.68
N VAL A 147 -1.22 -9.69 7.48
CA VAL A 147 -0.52 -9.87 6.20
C VAL A 147 -1.50 -10.19 5.07
N LEU A 148 -2.57 -10.94 5.36
CA LEU A 148 -3.64 -11.20 4.40
C LEU A 148 -4.38 -9.92 4.00
N GLU A 149 -4.69 -9.03 4.95
CA GLU A 149 -5.27 -7.71 4.65
C GLU A 149 -4.36 -6.91 3.69
N LEU A 150 -3.04 -6.89 3.94
CA LEU A 150 -2.09 -6.26 3.03
C LEU A 150 -2.08 -6.90 1.63
N CYS A 151 -2.18 -8.23 1.56
CA CYS A 151 -2.29 -8.94 0.27
C CYS A 151 -3.58 -8.56 -0.48
N GLN A 152 -4.70 -8.42 0.23
CA GLN A 152 -5.98 -8.02 -0.36
C GLN A 152 -5.94 -6.59 -0.92
N GLU A 153 -5.22 -5.69 -0.26
CA GLU A 153 -5.02 -4.34 -0.78
C GLU A 153 -4.19 -4.32 -2.07
N VAL A 154 -3.09 -5.07 -2.12
CA VAL A 154 -2.28 -5.22 -3.34
C VAL A 154 -3.11 -5.86 -4.46
N HIS A 155 -3.93 -6.87 -4.14
CA HIS A 155 -4.88 -7.45 -5.08
C HIS A 155 -5.88 -6.42 -5.62
N GLY A 156 -6.38 -5.52 -4.77
CA GLY A 156 -7.24 -4.40 -5.20
C GLY A 156 -6.57 -3.50 -6.25
N LEU A 157 -5.26 -3.26 -6.11
CA LEU A 157 -4.47 -2.52 -7.11
C LEU A 157 -4.33 -3.29 -8.42
N ILE A 158 -4.06 -4.61 -8.35
CA ILE A 158 -3.97 -5.48 -9.54
C ILE A 158 -5.27 -5.44 -10.35
N VAL A 159 -6.43 -5.54 -9.68
CA VAL A 159 -7.73 -5.53 -10.35
C VAL A 159 -8.04 -4.14 -10.93
N SER A 160 -7.74 -3.07 -10.21
CA SER A 160 -8.08 -1.70 -10.62
C SER A 160 -7.14 -1.14 -11.70
N MET A 161 -5.91 -1.64 -11.75
CA MET A 161 -4.81 -1.15 -12.59
C MET A 161 -4.08 -2.32 -13.26
N ASP A 162 -4.85 -3.17 -13.94
CA ASP A 162 -4.43 -4.42 -14.58
C ASP A 162 -3.24 -4.28 -15.56
N LEU A 163 -3.12 -3.14 -16.26
CA LEU A 163 -1.95 -2.84 -17.11
C LEU A 163 -0.61 -2.87 -16.36
N TYR A 164 -0.63 -2.74 -15.03
CA TYR A 164 0.54 -2.80 -14.15
C TYR A 164 0.50 -3.99 -13.19
N ALA A 165 -0.35 -4.99 -13.45
CA ALA A 165 -0.55 -6.16 -12.59
C ALA A 165 0.78 -6.81 -12.18
N ASP A 166 1.71 -7.01 -13.12
CA ASP A 166 3.02 -7.62 -12.83
C ASP A 166 3.84 -6.84 -11.79
N ARG A 167 3.74 -5.50 -11.82
CA ARG A 167 4.45 -4.64 -10.87
C ARG A 167 3.85 -4.73 -9.48
N PHE A 168 2.53 -4.77 -9.37
CA PHE A 168 1.86 -4.97 -8.09
C PHE A 168 2.01 -6.40 -7.57
N ALA A 169 2.02 -7.41 -8.44
CA ALA A 169 2.29 -8.80 -8.09
C ALA A 169 3.71 -8.96 -7.48
N ALA A 170 4.71 -8.20 -7.96
CA ALA A 170 6.02 -8.16 -7.33
C ALA A 170 5.98 -7.62 -5.88
N LEU A 171 5.09 -6.66 -5.57
CA LEU A 171 4.87 -6.20 -4.19
C LEU A 171 4.21 -7.27 -3.33
N TRP A 172 3.35 -8.09 -3.93
CA TRP A 172 2.75 -9.24 -3.25
C TRP A 172 3.82 -10.26 -2.84
N LEU A 173 4.77 -10.56 -3.73
CA LEU A 173 5.91 -11.42 -3.43
C LEU A 173 6.80 -10.84 -2.32
N LEU A 174 7.00 -9.52 -2.29
CA LEU A 174 7.73 -8.85 -1.21
C LEU A 174 7.06 -9.11 0.15
N VAL A 175 5.74 -8.91 0.22
CA VAL A 175 4.95 -9.15 1.45
C VAL A 175 5.06 -10.59 1.93
N LEU A 176 4.90 -11.55 1.03
CA LEU A 176 4.95 -12.97 1.37
C LEU A 176 6.35 -13.43 1.77
N THR A 177 7.39 -12.86 1.15
CA THR A 177 8.79 -13.18 1.48
C THR A 177 9.14 -12.73 2.89
N ASP A 178 8.78 -11.50 3.27
CA ASP A 178 9.03 -10.97 4.61
C ASP A 178 8.24 -11.73 5.68
N TYR A 179 6.98 -12.08 5.39
CA TYR A 179 6.19 -12.92 6.28
C TYR A 179 6.81 -14.31 6.47
N ASN A 180 7.21 -14.97 5.37
CA ASN A 180 7.84 -16.30 5.40
C ASN A 180 9.13 -16.28 6.23
N LYS A 181 9.98 -15.28 6.01
CA LYS A 181 11.21 -15.09 6.79
C LYS A 181 10.89 -14.93 8.28
N ASN A 182 9.95 -14.08 8.64
CA ASN A 182 9.57 -13.85 10.04
C ASN A 182 9.01 -15.11 10.73
N VAL A 183 8.15 -15.87 10.04
CA VAL A 183 7.60 -17.12 10.59
C VAL A 183 8.69 -18.17 10.74
N THR A 184 9.61 -18.27 9.78
CA THR A 184 10.77 -19.18 9.85
C THR A 184 11.67 -18.82 11.04
N ASP A 185 12.01 -17.55 11.21
CA ASP A 185 12.81 -17.07 12.34
C ASP A 185 12.12 -17.35 13.69
N MET A 186 10.80 -17.15 13.77
CA MET A 186 10.03 -17.42 14.98
C MET A 186 10.00 -18.92 15.30
N TYR A 187 9.81 -19.77 14.28
CA TYR A 187 9.87 -21.22 14.42
C TYR A 187 11.25 -21.63 14.93
N GLU A 188 12.33 -21.22 14.28
CA GLU A 188 13.69 -21.55 14.69
C GLU A 188 14.00 -21.10 16.13
N ARG A 189 13.64 -19.88 16.51
CA ARG A 189 13.86 -19.38 17.89
C ARG A 189 13.11 -20.23 18.91
N THR A 190 11.88 -20.62 18.59
CA THR A 190 11.07 -21.47 19.48
C THR A 190 11.72 -22.85 19.61
N THR A 191 12.10 -23.48 18.49
CA THR A 191 12.67 -24.83 18.46
C THR A 191 14.09 -24.89 19.06
N LYS A 192 14.93 -23.87 18.84
CA LYS A 192 16.28 -23.75 19.45
C LYS A 192 16.22 -23.44 20.94
N SER A 193 15.32 -22.54 21.36
CA SER A 193 15.07 -22.28 22.79
C SER A 193 14.58 -23.55 23.49
N LEU A 194 13.77 -24.38 22.82
CA LEU A 194 13.35 -25.69 23.35
C LEU A 194 14.53 -26.67 23.53
N SER A 195 15.60 -26.57 22.75
CA SER A 195 16.80 -27.41 22.87
C SER A 195 17.85 -26.92 23.86
N GLU A 196 17.91 -25.61 24.16
CA GLU A 196 19.01 -24.99 24.93
C GLU A 196 18.70 -24.67 26.40
N ILE A 197 17.48 -24.92 26.89
CA ILE A 197 17.03 -24.50 28.24
C ILE A 197 17.83 -25.10 29.42
N ASP A 198 18.86 -25.92 29.24
CA ASP A 198 19.58 -26.44 30.42
C ASP A 198 21.07 -26.78 30.29
N GLY A 199 21.81 -26.35 29.24
CA GLY A 199 23.24 -26.74 29.06
C GLY A 199 23.50 -28.27 29.01
N VAL A 200 22.42 -29.03 29.13
CA VAL A 200 22.24 -30.46 29.08
C VAL A 200 21.12 -30.59 28.06
N ALA A 201 21.32 -31.42 27.05
CA ALA A 201 20.30 -31.78 26.09
C ALA A 201 19.12 -32.44 26.83
N SER A 202 18.25 -31.63 27.44
CA SER A 202 17.00 -32.07 28.02
C SER A 202 16.09 -32.44 26.85
N ARG A 203 16.22 -33.70 26.40
CA ARG A 203 15.16 -34.41 25.68
C ARG A 203 13.89 -34.26 26.52
N ARG A 204 13.03 -33.29 26.20
CA ARG A 204 11.69 -33.28 26.77
C ARG A 204 11.04 -34.59 26.37
N LYS A 205 10.45 -35.25 27.37
CA LYS A 205 9.59 -36.41 27.18
C LYS A 205 8.37 -35.93 26.40
N ILE A 206 8.42 -36.06 25.08
CA ILE A 206 7.23 -36.04 24.24
C ILE A 206 6.41 -37.24 24.71
N SER A 207 5.11 -37.07 24.98
CA SER A 207 4.25 -38.20 25.34
C SER A 207 4.41 -39.29 24.28
N ALA A 208 4.62 -40.54 24.70
CA ALA A 208 4.80 -41.69 23.80
C ALA A 208 3.65 -41.81 22.78
N ALA A 209 2.47 -41.28 23.10
CA ALA A 209 1.32 -41.19 22.21
C ALA A 209 1.56 -40.39 20.90
N TRP A 210 2.50 -39.45 20.86
CA TRP A 210 2.88 -38.72 19.63
C TRP A 210 3.99 -39.43 18.84
N ALA A 211 4.77 -40.29 19.51
CA ALA A 211 5.88 -41.03 18.89
C ALA A 211 5.45 -42.41 18.38
N ALA A 212 4.25 -42.87 18.77
CA ALA A 212 3.69 -44.18 18.45
C ALA A 212 2.45 -44.08 17.54
N ASP A 213 2.27 -42.95 16.84
CA ASP A 213 1.25 -42.87 15.79
C ASP A 213 1.78 -43.62 14.56
N GLU A 214 1.52 -44.94 14.51
CA GLU A 214 1.86 -45.82 13.39
C GLU A 214 0.94 -45.59 12.16
N ASP A 215 0.01 -44.63 12.20
CA ASP A 215 -0.97 -44.36 11.14
C ASP A 215 -0.51 -43.33 10.07
N ILE A 216 0.79 -43.29 9.75
CA ILE A 216 1.29 -42.60 8.53
C ILE A 216 1.27 -43.50 7.28
N SER A 217 0.82 -44.76 7.40
CA SER A 217 0.52 -45.57 6.22
C SER A 217 -0.66 -46.52 6.43
N ARG A 218 -1.87 -46.09 6.08
CA ARG A 218 -2.95 -46.95 5.58
C ARG A 218 -4.00 -46.18 4.81
#